data_AF-A0A8I1WDM9-F1
#
_entry.id   AF-A0A8I1WDM9-F1
#
_cell.length_a   1.000
_cell.length_b   1.000
_cell.length_c   1.000
_cell.angle_alpha   90.00
_cell.angle_beta   90.00
_cell.angle_gamma   90.00
#
_symmetry.space_group_name_H-M   'P 1'
#
loop_
_entity.id
_entity.type
_entity.pdbx_description
1 polymer ?
#
loop_
_entity_poly.entity_id
_entity_poly.type
_entity_poly.pdbx_seq_one_letter_code
_entity_poly.pdbx_strand_id
1 'polypeptide(L)'
;MQGSLLEEKRTCIKWEALTVNSEGNKQSPITKLWVECGADIIGNEKFPFRRKFYMFPEYTWQFRESFENKGVYQTVMQYINPIWYQNQKGKWLINASESLKWGDFYLDFDTVLEKEEDYEKIKEDVRTALRYITIIMNIDMNQVRFFFSGGKGIHITIPAITLGLDPHVALNQIYKMIAEEINQYCKNKTLDTKVYDDKRMFRMVNSWNIKGQAYKIPLTFDEFVKLKFSEIRALAQTPREITVSDPVPSARARIVINQHIEDWTNKVNRRQEFSGKLRKLDKEPPCIKSMWEKIFRETVDERNNSATALASFYMQQGIEYDETLARLYKWNNEHCSPKQKDREIEIIVQSVYSGQYKYGCETFKRVSGVCDKEKCPLFAKTITEAV
;
A
#
# COMPACT_ATOMS: atom_id res chain seq x y z
N MET A 1 -0.06 12.19 46.64
CA MET A 1 -0.25 10.76 46.96
C MET A 1 -0.94 10.11 45.78
N GLN A 2 -0.17 9.32 45.03
CA GLN A 2 -0.60 8.44 43.95
C GLN A 2 -1.24 7.17 44.50
N GLY A 3 -2.04 6.48 43.69
CA GLY A 3 -2.54 5.12 43.95
C GLY A 3 -3.93 4.93 43.33
N SER A 4 -4.00 4.67 42.02
CA SER A 4 -4.09 3.32 41.41
C SER A 4 -5.51 2.73 41.48
N LEU A 5 -6.27 2.95 40.42
CA LEU A 5 -7.46 2.16 40.07
C LEU A 5 -7.46 2.05 38.54
N LEU A 6 -6.78 1.04 38.01
CA LEU A 6 -6.88 0.60 36.62
C LEU A 6 -6.24 -0.81 36.50
N GLU A 7 -6.70 -1.72 37.38
CA GLU A 7 -6.67 -3.15 37.12
C GLU A 7 -8.12 -3.55 36.84
N GLU A 8 -8.44 -3.87 35.58
CA GLU A 8 -9.00 -5.16 35.22
C GLU A 8 -9.43 -5.25 33.74
N LYS A 9 -9.19 -6.46 33.20
CA LYS A 9 -9.75 -7.06 31.97
C LYS A 9 -9.18 -6.57 30.63
N ARG A 10 -7.98 -7.05 30.32
CA ARG A 10 -7.49 -7.25 28.94
C ARG A 10 -7.72 -8.71 28.55
N THR A 11 -8.81 -8.99 27.83
CA THR A 11 -9.03 -10.27 27.18
C THR A 11 -8.11 -10.38 25.96
N CYS A 12 -7.01 -11.11 26.12
CA CYS A 12 -6.15 -11.53 25.03
C CYS A 12 -6.86 -12.69 24.30
N ILE A 13 -7.39 -12.44 23.10
CA ILE A 13 -7.97 -13.49 22.26
C ILE A 13 -6.81 -14.38 21.78
N LYS A 14 -6.63 -15.53 22.43
CA LYS A 14 -5.67 -16.56 22.03
C LYS A 14 -6.17 -17.23 20.74
N TRP A 15 -5.40 -17.09 19.67
CA TRP A 15 -5.54 -17.88 18.46
C TRP A 15 -4.76 -19.20 18.64
N GLU A 16 -5.47 -20.32 18.76
CA GLU A 16 -4.85 -21.65 18.79
C GLU A 16 -4.98 -22.30 17.40
N ALA A 17 -3.88 -22.30 16.64
CA ALA A 17 -3.70 -23.23 15.52
C ALA A 17 -2.88 -24.41 16.04
N LEU A 18 -3.51 -25.56 16.22
CA LEU A 18 -2.88 -26.78 16.71
C LEU A 18 -2.08 -27.44 15.58
N THR A 19 -0.76 -27.56 15.74
CA THR A 19 0.06 -28.52 14.97
C THR A 19 0.62 -29.57 15.92
N VAL A 20 0.47 -30.85 15.53
CA VAL A 20 0.92 -32.00 16.32
C VAL A 20 2.35 -32.34 15.90
N ASN A 21 3.29 -32.34 16.86
CA ASN A 21 4.64 -32.87 16.66
C ASN A 21 4.67 -34.38 16.94
N SER A 22 5.73 -35.05 16.48
CA SER A 22 5.91 -36.52 16.51
C SER A 22 5.93 -37.18 17.88
N GLU A 23 5.81 -36.40 18.96
CA GLU A 23 5.83 -36.86 20.36
C GLU A 23 4.51 -36.61 21.09
N GLY A 24 3.44 -36.19 20.39
CA GLY A 24 2.09 -36.11 20.98
C GLY A 24 1.89 -35.00 22.03
N ASN A 25 2.89 -34.13 22.24
CA ASN A 25 2.76 -32.98 23.13
C ASN A 25 2.05 -31.83 22.42
N LYS A 26 0.85 -31.46 22.91
CA LYS A 26 0.13 -30.25 22.47
C LYS A 26 0.88 -29.00 22.92
N GLN A 27 1.87 -28.56 22.15
CA GLN A 27 2.40 -27.21 22.22
C GLN A 27 1.75 -26.38 21.12
N SER A 28 0.83 -25.49 21.48
CA SER A 28 0.46 -24.40 20.58
C SER A 28 1.75 -23.68 20.20
N PRO A 29 2.11 -23.55 18.91
CA PRO A 29 3.18 -22.63 18.55
C PRO A 29 2.78 -21.27 19.11
N ILE A 30 3.68 -20.65 19.89
CA ILE A 30 3.45 -19.28 20.37
C ILE A 30 3.41 -18.40 19.12
N THR A 31 2.21 -18.10 18.64
CA THR A 31 1.97 -17.21 17.51
C THR A 31 2.45 -15.82 17.89
N LYS A 32 3.60 -15.40 17.37
CA LYS A 32 4.16 -14.07 17.64
C LYS A 32 3.65 -13.10 16.57
N LEU A 33 2.84 -12.13 17.02
CA LEU A 33 2.36 -11.03 16.19
C LEU A 33 3.34 -9.86 16.24
N TRP A 34 3.66 -9.27 15.09
CA TRP A 34 4.53 -8.11 15.00
C TRP A 34 3.87 -7.00 14.21
N VAL A 35 4.18 -5.76 14.57
CA VAL A 35 3.87 -4.58 13.77
C VAL A 35 5.15 -3.80 13.48
N GLU A 36 5.11 -3.03 12.40
CA GLU A 36 6.11 -2.00 12.15
C GLU A 36 5.52 -0.63 12.52
N CYS A 37 6.21 0.13 13.35
CA CYS A 37 5.88 1.51 13.68
C CYS A 37 6.74 2.50 12.89
N GLY A 38 6.19 3.69 12.68
CA GLY A 38 6.87 4.83 12.07
C GLY A 38 6.39 6.15 12.67
N ALA A 39 7.22 7.18 12.59
CA ALA A 39 6.94 8.49 13.11
C ALA A 39 7.48 9.60 12.21
N ASP A 40 6.72 10.69 12.12
CA ASP A 40 7.20 11.95 11.57
C ASP A 40 8.30 12.53 12.48
N ILE A 41 9.36 13.06 11.89
CA ILE A 41 10.48 13.67 12.61
C ILE A 41 10.37 15.19 12.50
N ILE A 42 9.90 15.81 13.58
CA ILE A 42 9.73 17.26 13.68
C ILE A 42 11.09 17.95 13.54
N GLY A 43 11.17 18.96 12.66
CA GLY A 43 12.38 19.76 12.45
C GLY A 43 13.47 19.11 11.58
N ASN A 44 13.23 17.92 10.99
CA ASN A 44 14.17 17.28 10.08
C ASN A 44 13.65 17.25 8.64
N GLU A 45 13.93 18.31 7.87
CA GLU A 45 13.49 18.41 6.47
C GLU A 45 14.10 17.35 5.55
N LYS A 46 15.31 16.88 5.87
CA LYS A 46 16.02 15.89 5.05
C LYS A 46 15.46 14.48 5.23
N PHE A 47 15.06 14.15 6.45
CA PHE A 47 14.49 12.85 6.82
C PHE A 47 13.23 13.04 7.68
N PRO A 48 12.13 13.53 7.07
CA PRO A 48 10.94 13.94 7.81
C PRO A 48 10.14 12.76 8.38
N PHE A 49 10.53 11.52 8.07
CA PHE A 49 9.85 10.32 8.52
C PHE A 49 10.85 9.19 8.82
N ARG A 50 10.65 8.51 9.94
CA ARG A 50 11.43 7.34 10.34
C ARG A 50 10.51 6.15 10.56
N ARG A 51 10.92 4.97 10.10
CA ARG A 51 10.20 3.71 10.26
C ARG A 51 11.15 2.55 10.53
N LYS A 52 10.65 1.31 10.48
CA LYS A 52 11.37 0.08 10.84
C LYS A 52 11.66 -0.02 12.33
N PHE A 53 10.67 0.34 13.15
CA PHE A 53 10.59 0.01 14.56
C PHE A 53 9.66 -1.19 14.69
N TYR A 54 10.20 -2.36 14.96
CA TYR A 54 9.42 -3.59 15.05
C TYR A 54 9.16 -3.92 16.51
N MET A 55 7.92 -4.21 16.85
CA MET A 55 7.50 -4.57 18.21
C MET A 55 6.24 -5.43 18.19
N PHE A 56 5.93 -6.04 19.33
CA PHE A 56 4.63 -6.66 19.54
C PHE A 56 3.54 -5.56 19.66
N PRO A 57 2.32 -5.79 19.13
CA PRO A 57 1.23 -4.81 19.16
C PRO A 57 0.96 -4.22 20.55
N GLU A 58 1.05 -5.02 21.61
CA GLU A 58 0.84 -4.64 23.00
C GLU A 58 1.88 -3.66 23.55
N TYR A 59 3.00 -3.43 22.85
CA TYR A 59 4.04 -2.46 23.23
C TYR A 59 4.03 -1.18 22.38
N THR A 60 3.08 -1.03 21.46
CA THR A 60 2.97 0.18 20.62
C THR A 60 2.76 1.48 21.40
N TRP A 61 2.28 1.40 22.66
CA TRP A 61 2.17 2.56 23.55
C TRP A 61 3.54 3.16 23.91
N GLN A 62 4.58 2.33 24.09
CA GLN A 62 5.95 2.82 24.36
C GLN A 62 6.47 3.64 23.19
N PHE A 63 6.19 3.17 21.96
CA PHE A 63 6.50 3.92 20.76
C PHE A 63 5.77 5.26 20.73
N ARG A 64 4.47 5.28 21.04
CA ARG A 64 3.71 6.53 21.12
C ARG A 64 4.33 7.52 22.09
N GLU A 65 4.65 7.09 23.30
CA GLU A 65 5.26 7.95 24.33
C GLU A 65 6.59 8.54 23.87
N SER A 66 7.45 7.74 23.22
CA SER A 66 8.75 8.21 22.72
C SER A 66 8.68 9.30 21.65
N PHE A 67 7.51 9.48 21.02
CA PHE A 67 7.24 10.50 20.00
C PHE A 67 6.11 11.45 20.44
N GLU A 68 5.82 11.53 21.75
CA GLU A 68 4.76 12.39 22.31
C GLU A 68 3.38 12.20 21.66
N ASN A 69 3.12 11.01 21.10
CA ASN A 69 1.91 10.66 20.36
C ASN A 69 1.59 11.63 19.19
N LYS A 70 2.62 12.25 18.60
CA LYS A 70 2.53 13.18 17.46
C LYS A 70 3.14 12.55 16.22
N GLY A 71 2.37 12.53 15.13
CA GLY A 71 2.85 12.00 13.86
C GLY A 71 3.23 10.52 13.93
N VAL A 72 2.54 9.70 14.74
CA VAL A 72 2.86 8.28 14.94
C VAL A 72 1.95 7.36 14.13
N TYR A 73 2.53 6.28 13.63
CA TYR A 73 1.93 5.34 12.69
C TYR A 73 2.31 3.91 13.04
N GLN A 74 1.45 2.96 12.65
CA GLN A 74 1.75 1.54 12.65
C GLN A 74 1.25 0.89 11.36
N THR A 75 1.78 -0.27 11.01
CA THR A 75 1.22 -1.05 9.91
C THR A 75 -0.23 -1.44 10.22
N VAL A 76 -1.11 -1.33 9.20
CA VAL A 76 -2.51 -1.79 9.35
C VAL A 76 -2.55 -3.30 9.59
N MET A 77 -1.72 -4.02 8.84
CA MET A 77 -1.57 -5.46 8.96
C MET A 77 -0.49 -5.79 10.00
N GLN A 78 -0.74 -6.86 10.73
CA GLN A 78 0.19 -7.49 11.65
C GLN A 78 0.84 -8.68 10.94
N TYR A 79 2.10 -8.94 11.26
CA TYR A 79 2.87 -10.06 10.72
C TYR A 79 2.85 -11.22 11.71
N ILE A 80 2.39 -12.39 11.28
CA ILE A 80 2.39 -13.61 12.06
C ILE A 80 3.70 -14.33 11.81
N ASN A 81 4.48 -14.56 12.87
CA ASN A 81 5.78 -15.24 12.80
C ASN A 81 6.62 -14.74 11.60
N PRO A 82 6.90 -13.42 11.52
CA PRO A 82 7.46 -12.81 10.32
C PRO A 82 8.78 -13.44 9.91
N ILE A 83 9.02 -13.46 8.60
CA ILE A 83 10.31 -13.80 8.02
C ILE A 83 11.24 -12.60 8.18
N TRP A 84 12.38 -12.83 8.83
CA TRP A 84 13.40 -11.81 9.07
C TRP A 84 14.55 -11.95 8.09
N TYR A 85 15.11 -10.83 7.66
CA TYR A 85 16.34 -10.79 6.88
C TYR A 85 17.22 -9.62 7.32
N GLN A 86 18.52 -9.72 7.06
CA GLN A 86 19.45 -8.61 7.23
C GLN A 86 19.66 -7.90 5.89
N ASN A 87 19.60 -6.58 5.91
CA ASN A 87 20.04 -5.81 4.75
C ASN A 87 21.58 -5.75 4.66
N GLN A 88 22.10 -5.16 3.59
CA GLN A 88 23.55 -4.97 3.37
C GLN A 88 24.28 -4.22 4.51
N LYS A 89 23.55 -3.53 5.40
CA LYS A 89 24.10 -2.81 6.56
C LYS A 89 23.96 -3.60 7.87
N GLY A 90 23.61 -4.89 7.81
CA GLY A 90 23.40 -5.75 8.97
C GLY A 90 22.13 -5.47 9.77
N LYS A 91 21.23 -4.59 9.29
CA LYS A 91 19.98 -4.27 9.99
C LYS A 91 18.94 -5.34 9.72
N TRP A 92 18.39 -5.92 10.79
CA TRP A 92 17.24 -6.82 10.75
C TRP A 92 15.96 -6.10 10.30
N LEU A 93 15.27 -6.70 9.34
CA LEU A 93 14.02 -6.20 8.75
C LEU A 93 13.03 -7.37 8.58
N ILE A 94 11.74 -7.05 8.65
CA ILE A 94 10.68 -7.98 8.26
C ILE A 94 10.55 -8.01 6.74
N ASN A 95 10.61 -9.21 6.16
CA ASN A 95 10.21 -9.47 4.78
C ASN A 95 8.68 -9.58 4.70
N ALA A 96 8.01 -8.43 4.62
CA ALA A 96 6.56 -8.35 4.64
C ALA A 96 5.89 -9.17 3.52
N SER A 97 6.51 -9.29 2.35
CA SER A 97 5.90 -9.90 1.16
C SER A 97 5.82 -11.41 1.26
N GLU A 98 6.72 -12.01 2.03
CA GLU A 98 6.75 -13.44 2.31
C GLU A 98 6.15 -13.76 3.69
N SER A 99 5.95 -12.76 4.54
CA SER A 99 5.37 -12.94 5.86
C SER A 99 3.87 -13.10 5.78
N LEU A 100 3.35 -14.04 6.58
CA LEU A 100 1.92 -14.22 6.76
C LEU A 100 1.34 -12.98 7.47
N LYS A 101 0.25 -12.42 6.92
CA LYS A 101 -0.37 -11.20 7.42
C LYS A 101 -1.79 -11.44 7.92
N TRP A 102 -2.16 -10.70 8.94
CA TRP A 102 -3.51 -10.65 9.49
C TRP A 102 -3.83 -9.23 9.96
N GLY A 103 -5.03 -8.74 9.69
CA GLY A 103 -5.43 -7.40 10.10
C GLY A 103 -6.71 -6.93 9.44
N ASP A 104 -7.27 -5.88 10.00
CA ASP A 104 -8.56 -5.31 9.60
C ASP A 104 -8.56 -4.88 8.12
N PHE A 105 -9.67 -5.11 7.44
CA PHE A 105 -9.90 -4.50 6.13
C PHE A 105 -10.12 -3.00 6.33
N TYR A 106 -9.47 -2.19 5.52
CA TYR A 106 -9.49 -0.73 5.67
C TYR A 106 -9.77 -0.08 4.33
N LEU A 107 -10.42 1.08 4.38
CA LEU A 107 -10.67 1.95 3.23
C LEU A 107 -10.23 3.37 3.61
N ASP A 108 -9.57 4.05 2.69
CA ASP A 108 -9.05 5.41 2.88
C ASP A 108 -9.74 6.34 1.87
N PHE A 109 -10.63 7.20 2.35
CA PHE A 109 -11.33 8.17 1.52
C PHE A 109 -10.72 9.55 1.74
N ASP A 110 -10.15 10.12 0.70
CA ASP A 110 -9.58 11.47 0.75
C ASP A 110 -9.80 12.19 -0.57
N THR A 111 -9.89 13.51 -0.49
CA THR A 111 -9.93 14.38 -1.66
C THR A 111 -9.44 15.77 -1.29
N VAL A 112 -9.16 16.58 -2.31
CA VAL A 112 -8.88 18.00 -2.08
C VAL A 112 -10.17 18.68 -1.59
N LEU A 113 -10.20 18.99 -0.30
CA LEU A 113 -11.25 19.83 0.29
C LEU A 113 -10.84 21.30 0.17
N GLU A 114 -11.52 22.04 -0.71
CA GLU A 114 -11.45 23.51 -0.80
C GLU A 114 -12.68 24.15 -0.17
N LYS A 115 -13.84 23.50 -0.31
CA LYS A 115 -15.12 23.95 0.23
C LYS A 115 -15.83 22.83 0.98
N GLU A 116 -16.85 23.21 1.74
CA GLU A 116 -17.63 22.25 2.55
C GLU A 116 -18.33 21.20 1.67
N GLU A 117 -18.76 21.58 0.47
CA GLU A 117 -19.43 20.68 -0.48
C GLU A 117 -18.52 19.56 -0.99
N ASP A 118 -17.19 19.73 -0.94
CA ASP A 118 -16.24 18.66 -1.29
C ASP A 118 -16.30 17.51 -0.28
N TYR A 119 -16.68 17.79 0.97
CA TYR A 119 -16.84 16.75 1.98
C TYR A 119 -18.05 15.85 1.69
N GLU A 120 -19.10 16.38 1.04
CA GLU A 120 -20.25 15.56 0.64
C GLU A 120 -19.87 14.52 -0.43
N LYS A 121 -18.86 14.79 -1.28
CA LYS A 121 -18.30 13.80 -2.22
C LYS A 121 -17.71 12.59 -1.49
N ILE A 122 -16.98 12.83 -0.40
CA ILE A 122 -16.48 11.77 0.49
C ILE A 122 -17.66 11.02 1.08
N LYS A 123 -18.69 11.72 1.60
CA LYS A 123 -19.85 11.06 2.18
C LYS A 123 -20.60 10.17 1.18
N GLU A 124 -20.76 10.60 -0.07
CA GLU A 124 -21.39 9.80 -1.12
C GLU A 124 -20.63 8.51 -1.43
N ASP A 125 -19.30 8.59 -1.60
CA ASP A 125 -18.47 7.41 -1.89
C ASP A 125 -18.37 6.48 -0.67
N VAL A 126 -18.30 7.02 0.55
CA VAL A 126 -18.39 6.23 1.79
C VAL A 126 -19.74 5.51 1.86
N ARG A 127 -20.87 6.17 1.60
CA ARG A 127 -22.19 5.52 1.56
C ARG A 127 -22.24 4.39 0.53
N THR A 128 -21.57 4.56 -0.60
CA THR A 128 -21.44 3.52 -1.63
C THR A 128 -20.66 2.31 -1.11
N ALA A 129 -19.52 2.54 -0.47
CA ALA A 129 -18.75 1.47 0.16
C ALA A 129 -19.53 0.78 1.29
N LEU A 130 -20.26 1.53 2.10
CA LEU A 130 -21.11 0.98 3.15
C LEU A 130 -22.21 0.07 2.58
N ARG A 131 -22.81 0.41 1.44
CA ARG A 131 -23.77 -0.49 0.78
C ARG A 131 -23.13 -1.80 0.35
N TYR A 132 -21.90 -1.76 -0.19
CA TYR A 132 -21.17 -2.99 -0.50
C TYR A 132 -20.94 -3.82 0.77
N ILE A 133 -20.46 -3.19 1.83
CA ILE A 133 -20.18 -3.85 3.12
C ILE A 133 -21.44 -4.44 3.75
N THR A 134 -22.55 -3.70 3.79
CA THR A 134 -23.76 -4.15 4.49
C THR A 134 -24.64 -5.07 3.66
N ILE A 135 -24.66 -4.93 2.33
CA ILE A 135 -25.54 -5.72 1.44
C ILE A 135 -24.78 -6.89 0.84
N ILE A 136 -23.60 -6.66 0.27
CA ILE A 136 -22.85 -7.71 -0.45
C ILE A 136 -22.11 -8.61 0.54
N MET A 137 -21.42 -8.02 1.51
CA MET A 137 -20.70 -8.76 2.54
C MET A 137 -21.59 -9.15 3.73
N ASN A 138 -22.82 -8.63 3.82
CA ASN A 138 -23.76 -8.85 4.92
C ASN A 138 -23.09 -8.61 6.29
N ILE A 139 -22.49 -7.44 6.45
CA ILE A 139 -21.85 -7.00 7.70
C ILE A 139 -22.75 -5.95 8.35
N ASP A 140 -23.05 -6.12 9.63
CA ASP A 140 -23.82 -5.13 10.38
C ASP A 140 -23.07 -3.79 10.46
N MET A 141 -23.79 -2.68 10.36
CA MET A 141 -23.20 -1.33 10.45
C MET A 141 -22.42 -1.12 11.76
N ASN A 142 -22.83 -1.77 12.85
CA ASN A 142 -22.17 -1.67 14.15
C ASN A 142 -20.76 -2.31 14.18
N GLN A 143 -20.43 -3.12 13.18
CA GLN A 143 -19.11 -3.72 12.97
C GLN A 143 -18.19 -2.81 12.15
N VAL A 144 -18.73 -1.76 11.54
CA VAL A 144 -17.97 -0.81 10.73
C VAL A 144 -17.46 0.32 11.62
N ARG A 145 -16.14 0.51 11.65
CA ARG A 145 -15.50 1.56 12.46
C ARG A 145 -15.11 2.73 11.58
N PHE A 146 -15.46 3.95 12.01
CA PHE A 146 -15.18 5.19 11.30
C PHE A 146 -14.12 6.00 12.04
N PHE A 147 -13.25 6.65 11.29
CA PHE A 147 -12.25 7.56 11.84
C PHE A 147 -12.11 8.79 10.96
N PHE A 148 -12.06 9.95 11.61
CA PHE A 148 -11.50 11.13 10.98
C PHE A 148 -9.97 10.99 10.99
N SER A 149 -9.31 11.17 9.84
CA SER A 149 -7.85 10.96 9.69
C SER A 149 -6.96 11.96 10.46
N GLY A 150 -7.56 13.03 11.01
CA GLY A 150 -6.85 14.19 11.54
C GLY A 150 -6.40 15.17 10.46
N GLY A 151 -6.78 14.95 9.20
CA GLY A 151 -6.49 15.81 8.06
C GLY A 151 -7.77 16.17 7.31
N LYS A 152 -7.98 15.55 6.15
CA LYS A 152 -9.16 15.76 5.30
C LYS A 152 -9.97 14.47 5.06
N GLY A 153 -9.30 13.33 5.10
CA GLY A 153 -9.93 12.04 4.80
C GLY A 153 -10.67 11.37 5.96
N ILE A 154 -11.51 10.39 5.58
CA ILE A 154 -12.22 9.47 6.45
C ILE A 154 -11.65 8.07 6.22
N HIS A 155 -11.30 7.38 7.31
CA HIS A 155 -10.94 5.97 7.26
C HIS A 155 -12.09 5.12 7.75
N ILE A 156 -12.31 4.01 7.06
CA ILE A 156 -13.19 2.94 7.52
C ILE A 156 -12.34 1.71 7.81
N THR A 157 -12.64 0.99 8.88
CA THR A 157 -12.07 -0.34 9.12
C THR A 157 -13.13 -1.34 9.53
N ILE A 158 -12.96 -2.59 9.09
CA ILE A 158 -13.79 -3.72 9.48
C ILE A 158 -12.87 -4.75 10.16
N PRO A 159 -13.21 -5.21 11.38
CA PRO A 159 -12.40 -6.17 12.10
C PRO A 159 -12.13 -7.43 11.28
N ALA A 160 -10.89 -7.92 11.27
CA ALA A 160 -10.55 -9.17 10.59
C ALA A 160 -11.41 -10.37 11.07
N ILE A 161 -11.79 -10.37 12.35
CA ILE A 161 -12.71 -11.37 12.94
C ILE A 161 -14.09 -11.29 12.28
N THR A 162 -14.63 -10.08 12.07
CA THR A 162 -15.92 -9.87 11.39
C THR A 162 -15.90 -10.41 9.96
N LEU A 163 -14.76 -10.33 9.29
CA LEU A 163 -14.58 -10.86 7.93
C LEU A 163 -14.48 -12.39 7.89
N GLY A 164 -14.30 -13.05 9.04
CA GLY A 164 -13.92 -14.47 9.08
C GLY A 164 -12.58 -14.71 8.36
N LEU A 165 -11.65 -13.75 8.47
CA LEU A 165 -10.40 -13.73 7.71
C LEU A 165 -9.43 -14.83 8.19
N ASP A 166 -9.03 -15.67 7.25
CA ASP A 166 -7.84 -16.52 7.39
C ASP A 166 -6.59 -15.71 7.00
N PRO A 167 -5.48 -15.77 7.77
CA PRO A 167 -4.26 -15.03 7.44
C PRO A 167 -3.70 -15.37 6.06
N HIS A 168 -3.11 -14.38 5.38
CA HIS A 168 -2.62 -14.57 4.02
C HIS A 168 -1.37 -13.73 3.71
N VAL A 169 -0.41 -14.29 2.95
CA VAL A 169 0.85 -13.60 2.56
C VAL A 169 0.62 -12.45 1.58
N ALA A 170 -0.50 -12.45 0.85
CA ALA A 170 -0.85 -11.39 -0.10
C ALA A 170 -2.08 -10.58 0.33
N LEU A 171 -2.35 -10.52 1.64
CA LEU A 171 -3.55 -9.88 2.18
C LEU A 171 -3.77 -8.44 1.67
N ASN A 172 -2.68 -7.66 1.52
CA ASN A 172 -2.73 -6.32 0.94
C ASN A 172 -3.26 -6.31 -0.51
N GLN A 173 -2.88 -7.28 -1.33
CA GLN A 173 -3.35 -7.38 -2.72
C GLN A 173 -4.82 -7.82 -2.79
N ILE A 174 -5.24 -8.74 -1.90
CA ILE A 174 -6.63 -9.17 -1.79
C ILE A 174 -7.52 -7.99 -1.39
N TYR A 175 -7.13 -7.25 -0.35
CA TYR A 175 -7.84 -6.03 0.06
C TYR A 175 -7.84 -4.96 -1.04
N LYS A 176 -6.76 -4.84 -1.80
CA LYS A 176 -6.73 -3.97 -2.98
C LYS A 176 -7.79 -4.34 -4.00
N MET A 177 -7.95 -5.63 -4.31
CA MET A 177 -8.96 -6.10 -5.28
C MET A 177 -10.38 -5.77 -4.82
N ILE A 178 -10.69 -5.97 -3.54
CA ILE A 178 -12.00 -5.61 -2.96
C ILE A 178 -12.21 -4.09 -3.04
N ALA A 179 -11.21 -3.30 -2.66
CA ALA A 179 -11.30 -1.85 -2.70
C ALA A 179 -11.41 -1.31 -4.13
N GLU A 180 -10.73 -1.92 -5.09
CA GLU A 180 -10.85 -1.60 -6.52
C GLU A 180 -12.25 -1.92 -7.03
N GLU A 181 -12.87 -3.03 -6.61
CA GLU A 181 -14.26 -3.36 -6.92
C GLU A 181 -15.21 -2.31 -6.34
N ILE A 182 -15.10 -1.97 -5.05
CA ILE A 182 -15.89 -0.91 -4.42
C ILE A 182 -15.72 0.42 -5.17
N ASN A 183 -14.48 0.77 -5.53
CA ASN A 183 -14.16 2.01 -6.22
C ASN A 183 -14.76 2.11 -7.63
N GLN A 184 -15.16 0.99 -8.26
CA GLN A 184 -15.89 1.03 -9.53
C GLN A 184 -17.24 1.73 -9.36
N TYR A 185 -17.88 1.56 -8.21
CA TYR A 185 -19.18 2.16 -7.88
C TYR A 185 -19.07 3.57 -7.29
N CYS A 186 -17.91 3.95 -6.74
CA CYS A 186 -17.65 5.30 -6.25
C CYS A 186 -17.69 6.31 -7.41
N LYS A 187 -18.62 7.27 -7.35
CA LYS A 187 -18.81 8.28 -8.39
C LYS A 187 -17.71 9.33 -8.35
N ASN A 188 -17.32 9.74 -7.15
CA ASN A 188 -16.40 10.87 -6.94
C ASN A 188 -14.93 10.44 -6.88
N LYS A 189 -14.65 9.13 -6.91
CA LYS A 189 -13.30 8.53 -6.89
C LYS A 189 -12.44 9.02 -5.72
N THR A 190 -13.07 9.23 -4.56
CA THR A 190 -12.39 9.64 -3.32
C THR A 190 -11.73 8.48 -2.58
N LEU A 191 -12.07 7.22 -2.91
CA LEU A 191 -11.42 6.04 -2.35
C LEU A 191 -10.02 5.85 -2.94
N ASP A 192 -8.98 6.03 -2.12
CA ASP A 192 -7.59 5.85 -2.55
C ASP A 192 -7.23 4.35 -2.58
N THR A 193 -7.15 3.78 -3.79
CA THR A 193 -6.73 2.39 -4.00
C THR A 193 -5.21 2.20 -4.08
N LYS A 194 -4.42 3.28 -3.98
CA LYS A 194 -2.95 3.21 -3.97
C LYS A 194 -2.40 2.88 -2.58
N VAL A 195 -3.23 2.95 -1.53
CA VAL A 195 -2.84 2.70 -0.13
C VAL A 195 -2.55 1.23 0.20
N TYR A 196 -2.82 0.30 -0.73
CA TYR A 196 -2.64 -1.14 -0.49
C TYR A 196 -1.21 -1.60 -0.82
N ASP A 197 -0.24 -0.97 -0.16
CA ASP A 197 1.14 -1.45 -0.14
C ASP A 197 1.37 -2.45 0.99
N ASP A 198 2.43 -3.22 0.86
CA ASP A 198 2.72 -4.37 1.72
C ASP A 198 3.12 -4.00 3.16
N LYS A 199 3.45 -2.72 3.38
CA LYS A 199 3.92 -2.20 4.67
C LYS A 199 3.20 -0.89 4.98
N ARG A 200 1.90 -0.81 4.65
CA ARG A 200 1.12 0.42 4.70
C ARG A 200 1.04 0.93 6.13
N MET A 201 1.58 2.13 6.34
CA MET A 201 1.53 2.83 7.62
C MET A 201 0.20 3.58 7.76
N PHE A 202 -0.52 3.29 8.84
CA PHE A 202 -1.73 4.00 9.23
C PHE A 202 -1.47 4.79 10.49
N ARG A 203 -1.96 6.03 10.50
CA ARG A 203 -1.87 6.89 11.69
C ARG A 203 -2.57 6.20 12.86
N MET A 204 -1.93 6.20 14.02
CA MET A 204 -2.50 5.59 15.22
C MET A 204 -3.70 6.41 15.70
N VAL A 205 -4.77 5.75 16.16
CA VAL A 205 -5.98 6.42 16.68
C VAL A 205 -5.62 7.29 17.90
N ASN A 206 -6.21 8.46 18.01
CA ASN A 206 -5.92 9.49 19.01
C ASN A 206 -4.48 10.03 18.97
N SER A 207 -3.75 9.88 17.86
CA SER A 207 -2.48 10.59 17.66
C SER A 207 -2.68 11.89 16.89
N TRP A 208 -1.82 12.89 17.17
CA TRP A 208 -1.87 14.19 16.51
C TRP A 208 -1.32 14.10 15.08
N ASN A 209 -2.09 14.55 14.10
CA ASN A 209 -1.63 14.71 12.72
C ASN A 209 -0.91 16.05 12.59
N ILE A 210 0.41 16.01 12.40
CA ILE A 210 1.23 17.23 12.27
C ILE A 210 0.83 18.07 11.05
N LYS A 211 0.50 17.44 9.92
CA LYS A 211 0.11 18.19 8.71
C LYS A 211 -1.31 18.73 8.81
N GLY A 212 -2.23 17.95 9.36
CA GLY A 212 -3.64 18.30 9.45
C GLY A 212 -4.01 19.16 10.66
N GLN A 213 -3.12 19.26 11.65
CA GLN A 213 -3.30 19.99 12.91
C GLN A 213 -4.60 19.57 13.64
N ALA A 214 -4.81 18.26 13.73
CA ALA A 214 -5.92 17.64 14.45
C ALA A 214 -5.58 16.19 14.82
N TYR A 215 -6.26 15.65 15.82
CA TYR A 215 -6.16 14.23 16.18
C TYR A 215 -6.89 13.34 15.17
N LYS A 216 -6.35 12.15 14.92
CA LYS A 216 -7.15 11.08 14.30
C LYS A 216 -8.13 10.54 15.35
N ILE A 217 -9.41 10.88 15.24
CA ILE A 217 -10.42 10.46 16.23
C ILE A 217 -11.34 9.39 15.65
N PRO A 218 -11.84 8.47 16.49
CA PRO A 218 -12.97 7.64 16.08
C PRO A 218 -14.24 8.49 15.97
N LEU A 219 -15.12 8.10 15.04
CA LEU A 219 -16.43 8.71 14.82
C LEU A 219 -17.51 7.64 14.95
N THR A 220 -18.68 8.03 15.47
CA THR A 220 -19.89 7.24 15.30
C THR A 220 -20.45 7.41 13.88
N PHE A 221 -21.26 6.45 13.43
CA PHE A 221 -21.93 6.56 12.13
C PHE A 221 -22.83 7.81 12.05
N ASP A 222 -23.53 8.11 13.15
CA ASP A 222 -24.39 9.29 13.26
C ASP A 222 -23.62 10.60 13.12
N GLU A 223 -22.48 10.73 13.80
CA GLU A 223 -21.60 11.90 13.67
C GLU A 223 -21.10 12.05 12.23
N PHE A 224 -20.65 10.95 11.61
CA PHE A 224 -20.22 10.96 10.22
C PHE A 224 -21.32 11.44 9.26
N VAL A 225 -22.56 10.97 9.45
CA VAL A 225 -23.69 11.36 8.59
C VAL A 225 -24.11 12.81 8.82
N LYS A 226 -24.29 13.20 10.08
CA LYS A 226 -24.97 14.44 10.46
C LYS A 226 -24.05 15.66 10.50
N LEU A 227 -22.78 15.48 10.88
CA LEU A 227 -21.88 16.60 11.09
C LEU A 227 -21.29 17.12 9.78
N LYS A 228 -21.02 18.42 9.79
CA LYS A 228 -20.19 19.13 8.82
C LYS A 228 -18.71 18.82 9.07
N PHE A 229 -17.88 19.00 8.06
CA PHE A 229 -16.44 18.85 8.15
C PHE A 229 -15.84 19.77 9.22
N SER A 230 -16.29 21.02 9.27
CA SER A 230 -15.87 21.99 10.31
C SER A 230 -16.18 21.50 11.73
N GLU A 231 -17.33 20.88 11.96
CA GLU A 231 -17.72 20.32 13.26
C GLU A 231 -16.88 19.09 13.62
N ILE A 232 -16.62 18.20 12.66
CA ILE A 232 -15.72 17.05 12.85
C ILE A 232 -14.30 17.53 13.19
N ARG A 233 -13.82 18.60 12.54
CA ARG A 233 -12.51 19.18 12.82
C ARG A 233 -12.42 19.78 14.22
N ALA A 234 -13.52 20.37 14.71
CA ALA A 234 -13.62 20.87 16.08
C ALA A 234 -13.57 19.72 17.08
N LEU A 235 -14.32 18.63 16.85
CA LEU A 235 -14.25 17.40 17.66
C LEU A 235 -12.83 16.82 17.69
N ALA A 236 -12.12 16.90 16.58
CA ALA A 236 -10.77 16.37 16.43
C ALA A 236 -9.67 17.21 17.11
N GLN A 237 -10.02 18.26 17.86
CA GLN A 237 -9.05 19.01 18.67
C GLN A 237 -8.69 18.31 19.98
N THR A 238 -9.43 17.29 20.37
CA THR A 238 -9.13 16.46 21.55
C THR A 238 -9.22 14.98 21.21
N PRO A 239 -8.33 14.12 21.76
CA PRO A 239 -8.46 12.68 21.63
C PRO A 239 -9.76 12.20 22.31
N ARG A 240 -10.36 11.12 21.79
CA ARG A 240 -11.58 10.55 22.36
C ARG A 240 -11.68 9.06 22.09
N GLU A 241 -12.48 8.39 22.90
CA GLU A 241 -12.85 6.99 22.69
C GLU A 241 -14.35 6.90 22.45
N ILE A 242 -14.77 5.89 21.71
CA ILE A 242 -16.18 5.54 21.53
C ILE A 242 -16.34 4.06 21.84
N THR A 243 -17.51 3.70 22.32
CA THR A 243 -17.88 2.29 22.49
C THR A 243 -18.00 1.65 21.12
N VAL A 244 -17.30 0.54 20.92
CA VAL A 244 -17.39 -0.27 19.71
C VAL A 244 -17.98 -1.62 20.07
N SER A 245 -18.73 -2.20 19.15
CA SER A 245 -19.27 -3.55 19.33
C SER A 245 -18.14 -4.57 19.24
N ASP A 246 -18.30 -5.67 19.97
CA ASP A 246 -17.41 -6.82 19.82
C ASP A 246 -17.51 -7.36 18.38
N PRO A 247 -16.38 -7.79 17.78
CA PRO A 247 -16.38 -8.34 16.43
C PRO A 247 -17.23 -9.62 16.33
N VAL A 248 -18.19 -9.63 15.40
CA VAL A 248 -19.04 -10.78 15.09
C VAL A 248 -18.75 -11.26 13.67
N PRO A 249 -18.32 -12.52 13.47
CA PRO A 249 -18.06 -13.06 12.14
C PRO A 249 -19.29 -13.06 11.22
N SER A 250 -19.11 -12.64 9.96
CA SER A 250 -20.10 -12.78 8.90
C SER A 250 -19.70 -13.90 7.92
N ALA A 251 -20.54 -14.92 7.81
CA ALA A 251 -20.32 -16.02 6.87
C ALA A 251 -20.28 -15.53 5.41
N ARG A 252 -21.10 -14.53 5.07
CA ARG A 252 -21.12 -13.96 3.72
C ARG A 252 -19.84 -13.17 3.42
N ALA A 253 -19.35 -12.39 4.38
CA ALA A 253 -18.07 -11.68 4.27
C ALA A 253 -16.92 -12.66 4.02
N ARG A 254 -16.90 -13.81 4.72
CA ARG A 254 -15.91 -14.86 4.51
C ARG A 254 -15.97 -15.46 3.10
N ILE A 255 -17.17 -15.63 2.53
CA ILE A 255 -17.32 -16.11 1.15
C ILE A 255 -16.74 -15.10 0.15
N VAL A 256 -17.08 -13.81 0.28
CA VAL A 256 -16.51 -12.73 -0.56
C VAL A 256 -14.99 -12.70 -0.42
N ILE A 257 -14.53 -12.75 0.84
CA ILE A 257 -13.22 -13.21 1.34
C ILE A 257 -12.44 -14.07 0.34
N ASN A 258 -12.89 -15.33 0.38
CA ASN A 258 -12.29 -16.46 -0.28
C ASN A 258 -12.40 -16.37 -1.81
N GLN A 259 -13.46 -15.78 -2.36
CA GLN A 259 -13.58 -15.54 -3.79
C GLN A 259 -12.43 -14.66 -4.30
N HIS A 260 -12.12 -13.56 -3.60
CA HIS A 260 -10.98 -12.72 -3.99
C HIS A 260 -9.62 -13.38 -3.76
N ILE A 261 -9.48 -14.26 -2.75
CA ILE A 261 -8.29 -15.09 -2.57
C ILE A 261 -8.10 -16.03 -3.78
N GLU A 262 -9.17 -16.68 -4.22
CA GLU A 262 -9.16 -17.58 -5.37
C GLU A 262 -8.83 -16.81 -6.66
N ASP A 263 -9.46 -15.66 -6.89
CA ASP A 263 -9.18 -14.80 -8.04
C ASP A 263 -7.72 -14.31 -8.05
N TRP A 264 -7.20 -13.92 -6.89
CA TRP A 264 -5.79 -13.53 -6.75
C TRP A 264 -4.86 -14.72 -7.07
N THR A 265 -5.16 -15.89 -6.53
CA THR A 265 -4.39 -17.13 -6.77
C THR A 265 -4.39 -17.49 -8.24
N ASN A 266 -5.55 -17.45 -8.89
CA ASN A 266 -5.70 -17.67 -10.32
C ASN A 266 -4.93 -16.63 -11.15
N LYS A 267 -4.95 -15.36 -10.76
CA LYS A 267 -4.19 -14.29 -11.41
C LYS A 267 -2.68 -14.51 -11.29
N VAL A 268 -2.19 -14.95 -10.14
CA VAL A 268 -0.78 -15.30 -9.93
C VAL A 268 -0.39 -16.51 -10.76
N ASN A 269 -1.19 -17.58 -10.73
CA ASN A 269 -0.93 -18.80 -11.52
C ASN A 269 -1.01 -18.56 -13.03
N ARG A 270 -1.87 -17.63 -13.48
CA ARG A 270 -1.97 -17.20 -14.89
C ARG A 270 -0.84 -16.28 -15.34
N ARG A 271 -0.03 -15.72 -14.44
CA ARG A 271 1.22 -15.05 -14.84
C ARG A 271 2.14 -16.13 -15.38
N GLN A 272 1.98 -16.43 -16.67
CA GLN A 272 2.89 -17.30 -17.39
C GLN A 272 4.29 -16.74 -17.24
N GLU A 273 5.22 -17.56 -16.75
CA GLU A 273 6.63 -17.31 -17.03
C GLU A 273 6.76 -17.15 -18.54
N PHE A 274 7.43 -16.09 -18.97
CA PHE A 274 7.64 -15.85 -20.39
C PHE A 274 8.45 -17.03 -20.96
N SER A 275 7.77 -17.93 -21.68
CA SER A 275 8.35 -19.07 -22.37
C SER A 275 8.80 -18.75 -23.80
N GLY A 276 8.58 -17.51 -24.24
CA GLY A 276 9.00 -17.03 -25.55
C GLY A 276 10.52 -16.89 -25.64
N LYS A 277 11.04 -16.86 -26.88
CA LYS A 277 12.43 -16.48 -27.10
C LYS A 277 12.59 -14.99 -26.81
N LEU A 278 13.50 -14.65 -25.89
CA LEU A 278 13.95 -13.27 -25.73
C LEU A 278 14.62 -12.83 -27.04
N ARG A 279 14.04 -11.84 -27.71
CA ARG A 279 14.62 -11.28 -28.93
C ARG A 279 15.62 -10.20 -28.55
N LYS A 280 16.85 -10.32 -29.06
CA LYS A 280 17.86 -9.28 -28.91
C LYS A 280 17.41 -8.05 -29.72
N LEU A 281 17.45 -6.89 -29.08
CA LEU A 281 17.16 -5.59 -29.70
C LEU A 281 18.48 -4.90 -29.97
N ASP A 282 19.03 -5.01 -31.17
CA ASP A 282 20.29 -4.32 -31.50
C ASP A 282 20.08 -2.83 -31.86
N LYS A 283 18.84 -2.44 -32.16
CA LYS A 283 18.46 -1.07 -32.53
C LYS A 283 17.34 -0.56 -31.64
N GLU A 284 17.34 0.74 -31.38
CA GLU A 284 16.31 1.41 -30.59
C GLU A 284 14.97 1.41 -31.34
N PRO A 285 13.92 0.76 -30.82
CA PRO A 285 12.59 0.78 -31.42
C PRO A 285 11.89 2.15 -31.20
N PRO A 286 10.85 2.46 -31.99
CA PRO A 286 10.12 3.74 -31.89
C PRO A 286 9.60 4.06 -30.47
N CYS A 287 9.20 3.04 -29.70
CA CYS A 287 8.75 3.23 -28.33
C CYS A 287 9.87 3.68 -27.38
N ILE A 288 11.11 3.24 -27.59
CA ILE A 288 12.28 3.67 -26.79
C ILE A 288 12.69 5.09 -27.20
N LYS A 289 12.78 5.36 -28.50
CA LYS A 289 13.09 6.70 -29.02
C LYS A 289 12.12 7.76 -28.50
N SER A 290 10.83 7.46 -28.55
CA SER A 290 9.80 8.35 -28.03
C SER A 290 9.96 8.67 -26.54
N MET A 291 10.38 7.72 -25.71
CA MET A 291 10.68 7.98 -24.29
C MET A 291 11.95 8.82 -24.10
N TRP A 292 12.94 8.65 -24.98
CA TRP A 292 14.18 9.42 -24.94
C TRP A 292 13.93 10.87 -25.31
N GLU A 293 13.14 11.12 -26.35
CA GLU A 293 12.90 12.45 -26.92
C GLU A 293 11.81 13.25 -26.18
N LYS A 294 10.86 12.56 -25.53
CA LYS A 294 9.76 13.22 -24.79
C LYS A 294 10.32 14.13 -23.70
N ILE A 295 9.84 15.37 -23.65
CA ILE A 295 10.12 16.30 -22.55
C ILE A 295 9.06 16.10 -21.46
N PHE A 296 9.50 15.73 -20.26
CA PHE A 296 8.64 15.49 -19.12
C PHE A 296 8.54 16.72 -18.24
N ARG A 297 7.34 17.30 -18.16
CA ARG A 297 7.03 18.45 -17.29
C ARG A 297 6.17 17.97 -16.12
N GLU A 298 6.68 18.15 -14.90
CA GLU A 298 5.99 18.04 -13.60
C GLU A 298 5.47 16.68 -13.11
N THR A 299 5.03 15.73 -13.96
CA THR A 299 4.49 14.45 -13.44
C THR A 299 5.61 13.52 -12.95
N VAL A 300 5.64 13.23 -11.64
CA VAL A 300 6.67 12.36 -11.02
C VAL A 300 6.57 10.92 -11.51
N ASP A 301 5.35 10.42 -11.70
CA ASP A 301 5.09 9.02 -12.05
C ASP A 301 5.53 8.67 -13.47
N GLU A 302 5.33 9.55 -14.46
CA GLU A 302 5.72 9.27 -15.85
C GLU A 302 7.23 9.18 -16.03
N ARG A 303 7.98 10.05 -15.35
CA ARG A 303 9.45 10.08 -15.41
C ARG A 303 10.06 8.82 -14.80
N ASN A 304 9.61 8.43 -13.61
CA ASN A 304 10.04 7.20 -12.96
C ASN A 304 9.73 5.96 -13.80
N ASN A 305 8.53 5.88 -14.38
CA ASN A 305 8.14 4.76 -15.23
C ASN A 305 8.99 4.70 -16.51
N SER A 306 9.29 5.86 -17.11
CA SER A 306 10.14 5.96 -18.31
C SER A 306 11.59 5.60 -18.02
N ALA A 307 12.18 6.13 -16.93
CA ALA A 307 13.52 5.78 -16.49
C ALA A 307 13.66 4.28 -16.20
N THR A 308 12.66 3.67 -15.54
CA THR A 308 12.65 2.23 -15.27
C THR A 308 12.56 1.41 -16.56
N ALA A 309 11.72 1.83 -17.51
CA ALA A 309 11.61 1.17 -18.81
C ALA A 309 12.90 1.29 -19.63
N LEU A 310 13.52 2.47 -19.68
CA LEU A 310 14.79 2.70 -20.37
C LEU A 310 15.93 1.88 -19.73
N ALA A 311 16.04 1.85 -18.39
CA ALA A 311 16.98 0.99 -17.69
C ALA A 311 16.78 -0.50 -18.04
N SER A 312 15.51 -0.97 -18.04
CA SER A 312 15.18 -2.35 -18.40
C SER A 312 15.56 -2.66 -19.85
N PHE A 313 15.40 -1.71 -20.78
CA PHE A 313 15.81 -1.87 -22.17
C PHE A 313 17.33 -2.00 -22.31
N TYR A 314 18.11 -1.08 -21.73
CA TYR A 314 19.56 -1.13 -21.81
C TYR A 314 20.16 -2.37 -21.13
N MET A 315 19.62 -2.77 -19.98
CA MET A 315 19.99 -4.03 -19.33
C MET A 315 19.71 -5.24 -20.23
N GLN A 316 18.56 -5.28 -20.90
CA GLN A 316 18.22 -6.34 -21.85
C GLN A 316 19.09 -6.35 -23.12
N GLN A 317 19.72 -5.22 -23.47
CA GLN A 317 20.73 -5.15 -24.52
C GLN A 317 22.12 -5.62 -24.06
N GLY A 318 22.31 -5.88 -22.76
CA GLY A 318 23.61 -6.23 -22.17
C GLY A 318 24.52 -5.03 -21.97
N ILE A 319 23.97 -3.81 -21.90
CA ILE A 319 24.74 -2.63 -21.51
C ILE A 319 25.05 -2.73 -20.01
N GLU A 320 26.27 -2.35 -19.61
CA GLU A 320 26.69 -2.43 -18.22
C GLU A 320 26.00 -1.39 -17.34
N TYR A 321 25.99 -1.66 -16.04
CA TYR A 321 25.34 -0.82 -15.03
C TYR A 321 25.80 0.65 -15.09
N ASP A 322 27.11 0.88 -15.07
CA ASP A 322 27.69 2.24 -15.04
C ASP A 322 27.38 3.03 -16.31
N GLU A 323 27.38 2.36 -17.47
CA GLU A 323 27.02 2.99 -18.73
C GLU A 323 25.53 3.33 -18.79
N THR A 324 24.66 2.44 -18.31
CA THR A 324 23.22 2.71 -18.21
C THR A 324 22.92 3.88 -17.27
N LEU A 325 23.64 3.93 -16.14
CA LEU A 325 23.52 5.02 -15.18
C LEU A 325 23.91 6.36 -15.82
N ALA A 326 25.04 6.40 -16.53
CA ALA A 326 25.49 7.59 -17.26
C ALA A 326 24.47 8.05 -18.32
N ARG A 327 23.89 7.11 -19.09
CA ARG A 327 22.85 7.40 -20.09
C ARG A 327 21.59 8.00 -19.44
N LEU A 328 21.15 7.44 -18.31
CA LEU A 328 19.96 7.96 -17.62
C LEU A 328 20.20 9.28 -16.90
N TYR A 329 21.41 9.56 -16.41
CA TYR A 329 21.72 10.91 -15.93
C TYR A 329 21.62 11.93 -17.04
N LYS A 330 22.17 11.63 -18.22
CA LYS A 330 22.06 12.51 -19.39
C LYS A 330 20.60 12.76 -19.74
N TRP A 331 19.81 11.70 -19.90
CA TRP A 331 18.38 11.80 -20.20
C TRP A 331 17.62 12.61 -19.13
N ASN A 332 17.87 12.37 -17.84
CA ASN A 332 17.22 13.11 -16.76
C ASN A 332 17.57 14.62 -16.78
N ASN A 333 18.81 14.97 -17.12
CA ASN A 333 19.23 16.37 -17.21
C ASN A 333 18.64 17.08 -18.45
N GLU A 334 18.54 16.38 -19.57
CA GLU A 334 18.12 16.97 -20.85
C GLU A 334 16.60 16.98 -21.05
N HIS A 335 15.89 16.00 -20.49
CA HIS A 335 14.48 15.73 -20.83
C HIS A 335 13.51 15.78 -19.64
N CYS A 336 13.97 15.94 -18.39
CA CYS A 336 13.10 16.07 -17.22
C CYS A 336 13.13 17.47 -16.61
N SER A 337 11.96 18.10 -16.45
CA SER A 337 11.82 19.41 -15.81
C SER A 337 10.71 19.40 -14.73
N PRO A 338 11.04 19.62 -13.44
CA PRO A 338 12.41 19.73 -12.91
C PRO A 338 13.16 18.39 -13.01
N LYS A 339 14.50 18.41 -13.03
CA LYS A 339 15.28 17.18 -13.02
C LYS A 339 14.99 16.34 -11.77
N GLN A 340 15.02 15.03 -11.90
CA GLN A 340 15.01 14.14 -10.73
C GLN A 340 16.33 14.23 -9.97
N LYS A 341 16.33 13.86 -8.69
CA LYS A 341 17.56 13.78 -7.90
C LYS A 341 18.40 12.61 -8.39
N ASP A 342 19.72 12.79 -8.50
CA ASP A 342 20.64 11.78 -9.03
C ASP A 342 20.51 10.42 -8.31
N ARG A 343 20.32 10.47 -6.98
CA ARG A 343 20.07 9.29 -6.15
C ARG A 343 18.81 8.50 -6.54
N GLU A 344 17.77 9.14 -7.07
CA GLU A 344 16.58 8.44 -7.56
C GLU A 344 16.89 7.64 -8.81
N ILE A 345 17.68 8.20 -9.73
CA ILE A 345 18.15 7.51 -10.94
C ILE A 345 19.00 6.29 -10.55
N GLU A 346 19.92 6.44 -9.59
CA GLU A 346 20.72 5.32 -9.06
C GLU A 346 19.84 4.20 -8.51
N ILE A 347 18.83 4.53 -7.70
CA ILE A 347 17.91 3.54 -7.12
C ILE A 347 17.14 2.82 -8.22
N ILE A 348 16.70 3.52 -9.26
CA ILE A 348 15.96 2.94 -10.39
C ILE A 348 16.86 1.93 -11.13
N VAL A 349 18.06 2.35 -11.54
CA VAL A 349 18.99 1.47 -12.26
C VAL A 349 19.37 0.27 -11.39
N GLN A 350 19.73 0.52 -10.13
CA GLN A 350 20.09 -0.55 -9.19
C GLN A 350 18.95 -1.55 -9.02
N SER A 351 17.70 -1.08 -8.88
CA SER A 351 16.55 -1.97 -8.74
C SER A 351 16.34 -2.84 -9.98
N VAL A 352 16.50 -2.28 -11.18
CA VAL A 352 16.31 -3.02 -12.43
C VAL A 352 17.39 -4.07 -12.61
N TYR A 353 18.67 -3.72 -12.39
CA TYR A 353 19.81 -4.62 -12.56
C TYR A 353 19.86 -5.71 -11.50
N SER A 354 19.62 -5.38 -10.23
CA SER A 354 19.60 -6.39 -9.16
C SER A 354 18.39 -7.32 -9.29
N GLY A 355 17.22 -6.80 -9.67
CA GLY A 355 16.00 -7.56 -9.87
C GLY A 355 15.88 -8.26 -11.24
N GLN A 356 16.81 -7.98 -12.16
CA GLN A 356 16.78 -8.47 -13.54
C GLN A 356 15.42 -8.23 -14.23
N TYR A 357 14.84 -7.04 -14.02
CA TYR A 357 13.49 -6.71 -14.53
C TYR A 357 13.47 -6.57 -16.05
N LYS A 358 12.75 -7.46 -16.73
CA LYS A 358 12.61 -7.47 -18.20
C LYS A 358 11.23 -6.98 -18.63
N TYR A 359 11.16 -5.75 -19.13
CA TYR A 359 9.93 -5.18 -19.67
C TYR A 359 9.71 -5.63 -21.11
N GLY A 360 8.46 -5.96 -21.44
CA GLY A 360 8.02 -6.34 -22.77
C GLY A 360 7.30 -5.22 -23.53
N CYS A 361 6.90 -5.51 -24.78
CA CYS A 361 6.27 -4.54 -25.67
C CYS A 361 5.02 -3.86 -25.08
N GLU A 362 4.23 -4.57 -24.27
CA GLU A 362 3.03 -4.00 -23.64
C GLU A 362 3.41 -2.88 -22.66
N THR A 363 4.44 -3.10 -21.84
CA THR A 363 4.93 -2.09 -20.91
C THR A 363 5.54 -0.91 -21.66
N PHE A 364 6.39 -1.18 -22.67
CA PHE A 364 6.97 -0.11 -23.47
C PHE A 364 5.90 0.73 -24.18
N LYS A 365 4.88 0.11 -24.79
CA LYS A 365 3.75 0.81 -25.41
C LYS A 365 2.99 1.66 -24.40
N ARG A 366 2.72 1.12 -23.20
CA ARG A 366 1.99 1.86 -22.16
C ARG A 366 2.75 3.09 -21.68
N VAL A 367 4.07 2.97 -21.52
CA VAL A 367 4.91 4.07 -21.00
C VAL A 367 5.21 5.10 -22.08
N SER A 368 5.53 4.67 -23.31
CA SER A 368 5.82 5.58 -24.41
C SER A 368 4.57 6.21 -25.04
N GLY A 369 3.43 5.54 -24.95
CA GLY A 369 2.22 5.87 -25.73
C GLY A 369 2.32 5.51 -27.22
N VAL A 370 3.45 4.93 -27.66
CA VAL A 370 3.77 4.71 -29.08
C VAL A 370 4.07 3.22 -29.33
N CYS A 371 3.47 2.67 -30.38
CA CYS A 371 3.78 1.34 -30.90
C CYS A 371 3.60 1.31 -32.42
N ASP A 372 4.67 1.62 -33.15
CA ASP A 372 4.73 1.50 -34.61
C ASP A 372 5.42 0.17 -34.97
N LYS A 373 4.62 -0.83 -35.39
CA LYS A 373 5.12 -2.18 -35.72
C LYS A 373 5.91 -2.19 -37.03
N GLU A 374 5.62 -1.30 -37.97
CA GLU A 374 6.27 -1.27 -39.28
C GLU A 374 7.70 -0.75 -39.17
N LYS A 375 7.94 0.20 -38.25
CA LYS A 375 9.27 0.75 -37.97
C LYS A 375 9.98 0.08 -36.79
N CYS A 376 9.36 -0.90 -36.15
CA CYS A 376 9.94 -1.58 -35.01
C CYS A 376 10.96 -2.63 -35.48
N PRO A 377 12.24 -2.58 -35.05
CA PRO A 377 13.25 -3.58 -35.39
C PRO A 377 12.87 -5.04 -35.06
N LEU A 378 11.89 -5.27 -34.18
CA LEU A 378 11.41 -6.62 -33.84
C LEU A 378 10.41 -7.21 -34.84
N PHE A 379 9.71 -6.35 -35.59
CA PHE A 379 8.56 -6.73 -36.42
C PHE A 379 8.68 -6.26 -37.87
N ALA A 380 9.47 -5.21 -38.12
CA ALA A 380 9.85 -4.81 -39.45
C ALA A 380 10.50 -6.02 -40.12
N LYS A 381 9.86 -6.56 -41.17
CA LYS A 381 10.49 -7.55 -42.03
C LYS A 381 11.78 -6.91 -42.52
N THR A 382 12.93 -7.51 -42.24
CA THR A 382 14.14 -7.23 -42.99
C THR A 382 13.77 -7.45 -44.45
N ILE A 383 13.64 -6.38 -45.23
CA ILE A 383 13.65 -6.48 -46.69
C ILE A 383 15.08 -6.88 -47.01
N THR A 384 15.36 -8.17 -47.02
CA THR A 384 16.62 -8.76 -47.47
C THR A 384 16.40 -10.25 -47.60
N GLU A 385 15.81 -10.63 -48.73
CA GLU A 385 16.15 -11.80 -49.55
C GLU A 385 15.13 -11.87 -50.69
N ALA A 386 15.38 -11.08 -51.74
CA ALA A 386 14.82 -11.29 -53.07
C ALA A 386 15.79 -10.71 -54.11
N VAL A 387 16.64 -11.62 -54.61
CA VAL A 387 17.45 -11.62 -55.85
C VAL A 387 18.45 -10.50 -56.05
#